data_AF-A0A2N2XBW3-F1
#
_entry.id   AF-A0A2N2XBW3-F1
#
_cell.length_a   1.000
_cell.length_b   1.000
_cell.length_c   1.000
_cell.angle_alpha   90.00
_cell.angle_beta   90.00
_cell.angle_gamma   90.00
#
_symmetry.space_group_name_H-M   'P 1'
#
loop_
_entity.id
_entity.type
_entity.pdbx_description
1 polymer ?
#
loop_
_entity_poly.entity_id
_entity_poly.type
_entity_poly.pdbx_seq_one_letter_code
_entity_poly.pdbx_strand_id
1 'polypeptide(L)' 'MVYHIFKKLKKYNGKAENIKQIRASVITNWLGQYNLRKVQYLAGHRYFNSTERYLQDDLENLHEIVNNFHPIS' A
#
# COMPACT_ATOMS: atom_id res chain seq x y z
N MET A 1 20.32 4.19 4.08
CA MET A 1 19.26 4.29 5.11
C MET A 1 18.08 3.35 4.85
N VAL A 2 17.40 3.43 3.70
CA VAL A 2 16.23 2.59 3.35
C VAL A 2 16.50 1.07 3.39
N TYR A 3 17.67 0.63 2.92
CA TYR A 3 18.05 -0.80 2.93
C TYR A 3 18.06 -1.43 4.34
N HIS A 4 18.52 -0.69 5.35
CA HIS A 4 18.59 -1.20 6.72
C HIS A 4 17.20 -1.33 7.36
N ILE A 5 16.31 -0.39 7.04
CA ILE A 5 14.90 -0.44 7.44
C ILE A 5 14.22 -1.65 6.79
N PHE A 6 14.47 -1.87 5.50
CA PHE A 6 13.92 -3.01 4.76
C PHE A 6 14.41 -4.35 5.32
N LYS A 7 15.71 -4.49 5.60
CA LYS A 7 16.29 -5.70 6.19
C LYS A 7 15.71 -6.01 7.58
N LYS A 8 15.39 -4.98 8.38
CA LYS A 8 14.68 -5.15 9.65
C LYS A 8 13.22 -5.55 9.44
N LEU A 9 12.49 -4.89 8.54
CA LEU A 9 11.10 -5.20 8.24
C LEU A 9 10.91 -6.64 7.77
N LYS A 10 11.79 -7.13 6.90
CA LYS A 10 11.75 -8.52 6.42
C LYS A 10 11.94 -9.56 7.55
N LYS A 11 12.61 -9.19 8.65
CA LYS A 11 12.70 -10.05 9.84
C LYS A 11 11.40 -10.09 10.65
N TYR A 12 10.66 -8.97 10.69
CA TYR A 12 9.38 -8.90 11.42
C TYR A 12 8.23 -9.50 10.62
N ASN A 13 8.23 -9.31 9.30
CA ASN A 13 7.22 -9.86 8.41
C ASN A 13 7.87 -10.35 7.13
N GLY A 14 7.98 -11.67 6.99
CA GLY A 14 8.60 -12.33 5.83
C GLY A 14 7.87 -12.05 4.51
N LYS A 15 6.60 -11.62 4.58
CA LYS A 15 5.78 -11.25 3.41
C LYS A 15 6.15 -9.89 2.80
N ALA A 16 6.98 -9.09 3.47
CA ALA A 16 7.45 -7.82 2.95
C ALA A 16 8.61 -8.05 1.96
N GLU A 17 8.25 -8.27 0.69
CA GLU A 17 9.22 -8.63 -0.36
C GLU A 17 9.74 -7.42 -1.12
N ASN A 18 8.94 -6.36 -1.24
CA ASN A 18 9.27 -5.20 -2.08
C ASN A 18 8.97 -3.85 -1.40
N ILE A 19 9.87 -2.88 -1.54
CA ILE A 19 9.64 -1.48 -1.11
C ILE A 19 8.41 -0.87 -1.79
N LYS A 20 8.12 -1.26 -3.03
CA LYS A 20 6.91 -0.82 -3.76
C LYS A 20 5.63 -1.28 -3.06
N GLN A 21 5.61 -2.50 -2.55
CA GLN A 21 4.48 -3.06 -1.80
C GLN A 21 4.26 -2.29 -0.49
N ILE A 22 5.34 -2.00 0.24
CA ILE A 22 5.26 -1.19 1.46
C ILE A 22 4.73 0.21 1.16
N ARG A 23 5.24 0.84 0.09
CA ARG A 23 4.76 2.15 -0.35
C ARG A 23 3.26 2.11 -0.70
N ALA A 24 2.82 1.10 -1.44
CA ALA A 24 1.40 0.91 -1.75
C ALA A 24 0.56 0.78 -0.48
N SER A 25 0.94 -0.12 0.44
CA SER A 25 0.24 -0.32 1.71
C SER A 25 0.11 0.96 2.53
N VAL A 26 1.17 1.78 2.61
CA VAL A 26 1.13 3.06 3.33
C VAL A 26 0.19 4.06 2.66
N ILE A 27 0.26 4.20 1.32
CA ILE A 27 -0.60 5.12 0.57
C ILE A 27 -2.07 4.71 0.68
N THR A 28 -2.38 3.43 0.52
CA THR A 28 -3.72 2.86 0.68
C THR A 28 -4.27 3.12 2.08
N ASN A 29 -3.47 2.88 3.13
CA ASN A 29 -3.88 3.18 4.49
C ASN A 29 -4.20 4.67 4.70
N TRP A 30 -3.44 5.57 4.08
CA TRP A 30 -3.76 7.01 4.12
C TRP A 30 -5.02 7.37 3.34
N LEU A 31 -5.31 6.69 2.23
CA LEU A 31 -6.54 6.90 1.45
C LEU A 31 -7.80 6.53 2.25
N GLY A 32 -7.71 5.56 3.16
CA GLY A 32 -8.80 5.25 4.10
C GLY A 32 -9.02 6.29 5.21
N GLN A 33 -8.03 7.15 5.48
CA GLN A 33 -8.06 8.11 6.61
C GLN A 33 -8.19 9.58 6.16
N TYR A 34 -7.76 9.89 4.95
CA TYR A 34 -7.62 11.25 4.44
C TYR A 34 -8.14 11.37 3.01
N ASN A 35 -8.49 12.60 2.61
CA ASN A 35 -8.85 12.86 1.22
C ASN A 35 -7.66 12.72 0.26
N LEU A 36 -7.97 12.48 -1.02
CA LEU A 36 -7.00 12.23 -2.08
C LEU A 36 -5.92 13.33 -2.17
N ARG A 37 -6.29 14.60 -1.97
CA ARG A 37 -5.35 15.73 -2.06
C ARG A 37 -4.32 15.70 -0.94
N LYS A 38 -4.75 15.42 0.31
CA LYS A 38 -3.83 15.28 1.44
C LYS A 38 -2.89 14.09 1.24
N VAL A 39 -3.42 12.96 0.78
CA VAL A 39 -2.59 11.78 0.47
C VAL A 39 -1.58 12.07 -0.64
N GLN A 40 -1.96 12.83 -1.68
CA GLN A 40 -1.02 13.26 -2.73
C GLN A 40 0.18 14.01 -2.16
N TYR A 41 -0.05 14.94 -1.24
CA TYR A 41 1.04 15.66 -0.55
C TYR A 41 1.91 14.72 0.29
N LEU A 42 1.29 13.81 1.07
CA LEU A 42 2.01 12.84 1.91
C LEU A 42 2.85 11.86 1.07
N ALA A 43 2.33 11.44 -0.10
CA ALA A 43 3.02 10.55 -1.03
C ALA A 43 4.11 11.26 -1.85
N GLY A 44 4.12 12.60 -1.86
CA GLY A 44 5.05 13.41 -2.67
C GLY A 44 4.76 13.32 -4.18
N HIS A 45 3.51 13.10 -4.57
CA HIS A 45 3.15 12.93 -5.97
C HIS A 45 2.89 14.27 -6.66
N ARG A 46 3.56 14.49 -7.80
CA ARG A 46 3.40 15.71 -8.61
C ARG A 46 1.99 15.84 -9.19
N TYR A 47 1.38 14.73 -9.59
CA TYR A 47 0.06 14.69 -10.24
C TYR A 47 -0.94 13.89 -9.41
N PHE A 48 -2.22 14.28 -9.43
CA PHE A 48 -3.25 13.61 -8.64
C PHE A 48 -3.50 12.17 -9.12
N ASN A 49 -3.46 11.91 -10.45
CA ASN A 49 -3.62 10.57 -11.02
C ASN A 49 -2.60 9.57 -10.47
N SER A 50 -1.39 10.02 -10.09
CA SER A 50 -0.37 9.14 -9.51
C SER A 50 -0.81 8.58 -8.16
N THR A 51 -1.61 9.32 -7.40
CA THR A 51 -2.19 8.86 -6.13
C THR A 51 -3.50 8.12 -6.36
N GLU A 52 -4.32 8.58 -7.31
CA GLU A 52 -5.62 7.98 -7.61
C GLU A 52 -5.53 6.51 -8.05
N ARG A 53 -4.47 6.11 -8.76
CA ARG A 53 -4.22 4.70 -9.14
C ARG A 53 -4.26 3.75 -7.94
N TYR A 54 -3.81 4.19 -6.77
CA TYR A 54 -3.84 3.38 -5.55
C TYR A 54 -5.25 3.16 -4.99
N LEU A 55 -6.26 3.93 -5.40
CA LEU A 55 -7.68 3.65 -5.07
C LEU A 55 -8.26 2.53 -5.95
N GLN A 56 -7.82 2.45 -7.21
CA GLN A 56 -8.28 1.43 -8.16
C GLN A 56 -7.64 0.08 -7.86
N ASP A 57 -6.33 0.07 -7.58
CA ASP A 57 -5.56 -1.14 -7.25
C ASP A 57 -5.96 -1.75 -5.89
N ASP A 58 -6.57 -0.97 -4.98
CA ASP A 58 -7.04 -1.46 -3.68
C ASP A 58 -8.27 -2.37 -3.81
N LEU A 59 -9.15 -2.11 -4.79
CA LEU A 59 -10.29 -3.00 -5.08
C LEU A 59 -9.82 -4.40 -5.54
N GLU A 60 -8.74 -4.46 -6.31
CA GLU A 60 -8.13 -5.72 -6.76
C GLU A 60 -7.43 -6.46 -5.61
N ASN A 61 -6.69 -5.74 -4.75
CA ASN A 61 -6.06 -6.32 -3.56
C ASN A 61 -7.10 -6.84 -2.55
N LEU A 62 -8.22 -6.13 -2.38
CA LEU A 62 -9.29 -6.57 -1.49
C LEU A 62 -9.88 -7.90 -1.97
N HIS A 63 -10.00 -8.10 -3.27
CA HIS A 63 -10.46 -9.35 -3.86
C HIS A 63 -9.48 -10.51 -3.60
N GLU A 64 -8.17 -10.26 -3.71
CA GLU A 64 -7.14 -11.25 -3.37
C GLU A 64 -7.11 -11.60 -1.89
N ILE A 65 -7.27 -10.62 -0.99
CA ILE A 65 -7.30 -10.86 0.46
C ILE A 65 -8.58 -11.62 0.85
N VAL A 66 -9.74 -11.26 0.28
CA VAL A 66 -11.00 -12.00 0.50
C VAL A 66 -10.86 -13.45 0.00
N ASN A 67 -10.32 -13.68 -1.19
CA ASN A 67 -10.12 -15.03 -1.72
C ASN A 67 -9.10 -15.86 -0.92
N ASN A 68 -8.07 -15.23 -0.34
CA ASN A 68 -7.04 -15.94 0.42
C ASN A 68 -7.37 -16.14 1.91
N PHE A 69 -8.29 -15.34 2.48
CA PHE A 69 -8.57 -15.35 3.92
C PHE A 69 -10.05 -15.56 4.29
N HIS A 70 -10.94 -15.71 3.31
CA HIS A 70 -12.34 -16.01 3.56
C HIS A 70 -12.64 -17.50 3.28
N PRO A 71 -13.12 -18.28 4.27
CA PRO A 71 -13.35 -19.72 4.13
C PRO A 71 -14.66 -20.06 3.41
N ILE A 72 -15.10 -19.26 2.43
CA ILE A 72 -16.22 -19.64 1.57
C ILE A 72 -15.65 -20.36 0.35
N SER A 73 -15.32 -21.63 0.56
CA SER A 73 -15.33 -22.68 -0.46
C SER A 73 -16.40 -23.68 -0.07
#